data_AF-A0A3M5HD15-F1
#
_entry.id   AF-A0A3M5HD15-F1
#
_cell.length_a   1.000
_cell.length_b   1.000
_cell.length_c   1.000
_cell.angle_alpha   90.00
_cell.angle_beta   90.00
_cell.angle_gamma   90.00
#
_symmetry.space_group_name_H-M   'P 1'
#
loop_
_entity.id
_entity.type
_entity.pdbx_description
1 polymer ?
#
loop_
_entity_poly.entity_id
_entity_poly.type
_entity_poly.pdbx_seq_one_letter_code
_entity_poly.pdbx_strand_id
1 'polypeptide(L)'
;MNSLDLVLGPNQISRENGKRVVIVSANVRGRDLGSFVEEAGTTIDSGVQIPAGYWTNWGGQFEQLQSAAKRLQIVVPVALLLVLALLFMMFNNLKDGLLVFTGIPFALTGGVMALWLRDIPLSISAGVGFIALSGVAVLNGLVMIAFIRSLREEGRSLHDAITEGALTRLRPVLMTALVASLGFIPMALATGTGAEVQRPLATVVIGGILSSTALTLLVLPALYQWAHRREEDEVEALKQGFK
;
A
#
# COMPACT_ATOMS: atom_id res chain seq x y z
N MET A 1 34.27 -54.97 41.20
CA MET A 1 34.47 -54.61 39.80
C MET A 1 33.15 -54.05 39.27
N ASN A 2 32.86 -52.78 39.55
CA ASN A 2 31.67 -52.04 39.06
C ASN A 2 32.10 -50.57 38.95
N SER A 3 32.44 -50.10 37.75
CA SER A 3 32.64 -48.68 37.48
C SER A 3 31.27 -48.03 37.18
N LEU A 4 30.91 -47.01 37.96
CA LEU A 4 29.76 -46.15 37.69
C LEU A 4 30.27 -44.99 36.84
N ASP A 5 29.93 -45.00 35.55
CA ASP A 5 30.29 -43.92 34.62
C ASP A 5 29.13 -42.92 34.49
N LEU A 6 29.43 -41.64 34.72
CA LEU A 6 28.50 -40.54 34.48
C LEU A 6 28.45 -40.26 32.97
N VAL A 7 27.34 -40.61 32.34
CA VAL A 7 27.10 -40.36 30.91
C VAL A 7 26.21 -39.14 30.73
N LEU A 8 26.61 -38.22 29.86
CA LEU A 8 25.79 -37.07 29.48
C LEU A 8 24.61 -37.54 28.61
N GLY A 9 23.41 -37.48 29.18
CA GLY A 9 22.15 -37.71 28.47
C GLY A 9 21.50 -36.40 28.00
N PRO A 10 20.62 -36.44 27.00
CA PRO A 10 19.87 -35.26 26.56
C PRO A 10 18.91 -34.82 27.67
N ASN A 11 18.99 -33.54 28.06
CA ASN A 11 18.09 -32.95 29.06
C ASN A 11 16.64 -32.82 28.52
N GLN A 12 16.51 -32.55 27.21
CA GLN A 12 15.21 -32.44 26.55
C GLN A 12 15.34 -32.84 25.08
N ILE A 13 14.32 -33.53 24.54
CA ILE A 13 14.21 -33.83 23.10
C ILE A 13 13.02 -33.06 22.55
N SER A 14 13.29 -31.93 21.91
CA SER A 14 12.27 -31.17 21.19
C SER A 14 11.99 -31.80 19.82
N ARG A 15 10.72 -31.82 19.44
CA ARG A 15 10.27 -32.34 18.15
C ARG A 15 9.26 -31.41 17.51
N GLU A 16 9.34 -31.29 16.20
CA GLU A 16 8.37 -30.59 15.36
C GLU A 16 8.01 -31.51 14.19
N ASN A 17 6.71 -31.73 13.96
CA ASN A 17 6.20 -32.66 12.94
C ASN A 17 6.86 -34.06 12.99
N GLY A 18 7.08 -34.57 14.21
CA GLY A 18 7.69 -35.89 14.45
C GLY A 18 9.22 -35.95 14.33
N LYS A 19 9.87 -34.91 13.80
CA LYS A 19 11.32 -34.84 13.61
C LYS A 19 11.99 -34.11 14.78
N ARG A 20 13.21 -34.50 15.16
CA ARG A 20 13.96 -33.83 16.23
C ARG A 20 14.42 -32.46 15.75
N VAL A 21 14.27 -31.45 16.60
CA VAL A 21 14.62 -30.06 16.28
C VAL A 21 15.49 -29.47 17.37
N VAL A 22 16.44 -28.63 16.97
CA VAL A 22 17.22 -27.77 17.86
C VAL A 22 16.86 -26.33 17.49
N ILE A 23 16.39 -25.57 18.46
CA ILE A 23 15.96 -24.18 18.25
C ILE A 23 17.11 -23.27 18.67
N VAL A 24 17.56 -22.43 17.73
CA VAL A 24 18.52 -21.35 18.00
C VAL A 24 17.75 -20.03 17.91
N SER A 25 17.66 -19.32 19.04
CA SER A 25 16.90 -18.08 19.15
C SER A 25 17.83 -16.87 19.15
N ALA A 26 17.47 -15.84 18.39
CA ALA A 26 18.17 -14.55 18.37
C ALA A 26 17.15 -13.40 18.47
N ASN A 27 17.48 -12.37 19.26
CA ASN A 27 16.67 -11.16 19.38
C ASN A 27 17.27 -10.06 18.51
N VAL A 28 16.56 -9.65 17.46
CA VAL A 28 16.97 -8.54 16.59
C VAL A 28 16.46 -7.23 17.16
N ARG A 29 17.35 -6.24 17.33
CA ARG A 29 17.00 -4.89 17.80
C ARG A 29 17.66 -3.84 16.91
N GLY A 30 16.94 -2.77 16.61
CA GLY A 30 17.46 -1.63 15.83
C GLY A 30 17.74 -1.93 14.36
N ARG A 31 17.24 -3.05 13.83
CA ARG A 31 17.44 -3.47 12.42
C ARG A 31 16.19 -4.14 11.88
N ASP A 32 15.98 -4.04 10.56
CA ASP A 32 14.95 -4.77 9.84
C ASP A 32 15.14 -6.29 9.96
N LEU A 33 14.03 -7.00 10.21
CA LEU A 33 14.04 -8.45 10.40
C LEU A 33 14.36 -9.21 9.11
N GLY A 34 13.87 -8.71 7.96
CA GLY A 34 14.11 -9.32 6.66
C GLY A 34 15.58 -9.29 6.27
N SER A 35 16.19 -8.10 6.32
CA SER A 35 17.62 -7.93 6.00
C SER A 35 18.53 -8.71 6.96
N PHE A 36 18.17 -8.80 8.24
CA PHE A 36 18.92 -9.62 9.19
C PHE A 36 18.89 -11.10 8.83
N VAL A 37 17.71 -11.64 8.51
CA VAL A 37 17.57 -13.06 8.16
C VAL A 37 18.25 -13.39 6.83
N GLU A 38 18.21 -12.49 5.86
CA GLU A 38 18.89 -12.66 4.57
C GLU A 38 20.42 -12.71 4.75
N GLU A 39 21.00 -11.79 5.53
CA GLU A 39 22.43 -11.80 5.84
C GLU A 39 22.83 -13.02 6.68
N ALA A 40 22.04 -13.35 7.71
CA ALA A 40 22.31 -14.50 8.56
C ALA A 40 22.22 -15.81 7.77
N GLY A 41 21.24 -15.95 6.87
CA GLY A 41 21.11 -17.10 5.97
C GLY A 41 22.34 -17.26 5.09
N THR A 42 22.76 -16.19 4.41
CA THR A 42 23.95 -16.18 3.54
C THR A 42 25.23 -16.53 4.31
N THR A 43 25.36 -16.04 5.55
CA THR A 43 26.51 -16.32 6.42
C THR A 43 26.52 -17.77 6.90
N ILE A 44 25.36 -18.32 7.25
CA ILE A 44 25.23 -19.72 7.67
C ILE A 44 25.54 -20.66 6.50
N ASP A 45 24.99 -20.36 5.31
CA ASP A 45 25.17 -21.18 4.12
C ASP A 45 26.63 -21.21 3.64
N SER A 46 27.39 -20.14 3.86
CA SER A 46 28.81 -20.05 3.51
C SER A 46 29.77 -20.53 4.60
N GLY A 47 29.41 -20.37 5.88
CA GLY A 47 30.29 -20.64 7.01
C GLY A 47 30.05 -21.98 7.73
N VAL A 48 28.91 -22.63 7.51
CA VAL A 48 28.49 -23.82 8.27
C VAL A 48 28.17 -24.97 7.32
N GLN A 49 28.95 -26.06 7.42
CA GLN A 49 28.62 -27.30 6.72
C GLN A 49 27.57 -28.09 7.50
N ILE A 50 26.36 -28.16 6.96
CA ILE A 50 25.26 -28.94 7.55
C ILE A 50 25.44 -30.42 7.14
N PRO A 51 25.57 -31.37 8.11
CA PRO A 51 25.69 -32.78 7.78
C PRO A 51 24.46 -33.34 7.05
N ALA A 52 24.67 -34.38 6.24
CA ALA A 52 23.58 -35.04 5.52
C ALA A 52 22.48 -35.51 6.48
N GLY A 53 21.21 -35.25 6.11
CA GLY A 53 20.04 -35.58 6.92
C GLY A 53 19.55 -34.46 7.86
N TYR A 54 20.30 -33.36 7.96
CA TYR A 54 19.87 -32.14 8.65
C TYR A 54 19.49 -31.06 7.64
N TRP A 55 18.56 -30.18 8.01
CA TRP A 55 18.22 -28.98 7.27
C TRP A 55 17.96 -27.85 8.27
N THR A 56 18.21 -26.63 7.82
CA THR A 56 17.88 -25.41 8.55
C THR A 56 16.52 -24.90 8.07
N ASN A 57 15.76 -24.28 8.97
CA ASN A 57 14.56 -23.55 8.62
C ASN A 57 14.43 -22.32 9.50
N TRP A 58 13.85 -21.25 8.96
CA TRP A 58 13.59 -20.03 9.71
C TRP A 58 12.17 -20.04 10.24
N GLY A 59 12.03 -20.00 11.57
CA GLY A 59 10.74 -19.96 12.25
C GLY A 59 10.45 -18.63 12.96
N GLY A 60 9.38 -18.60 13.74
CA GLY A 60 9.06 -17.47 14.61
C GLY A 60 8.45 -16.28 13.87
N GLN A 61 8.85 -15.05 14.22
CA GLN A 61 8.27 -13.83 13.65
C GLN A 61 8.54 -13.68 12.15
N PHE A 62 9.66 -14.20 11.66
CA PHE A 62 10.00 -14.13 10.23
C PHE A 62 9.10 -15.03 9.38
N GLU A 63 8.77 -16.23 9.86
CA GLU A 63 7.80 -17.11 9.20
C GLU A 63 6.42 -16.46 9.11
N GLN A 64 5.99 -15.79 10.19
CA GLN A 64 4.74 -15.02 10.20
C GLN A 64 4.78 -13.86 9.19
N LEU A 65 5.91 -13.15 9.10
CA LEU A 65 6.12 -12.09 8.12
C LEU A 65 6.04 -12.63 6.69
N GLN A 66 6.74 -13.73 6.38
CA GLN A 66 6.68 -14.36 5.05
C GLN A 66 5.28 -14.83 4.68
N SER A 67 4.59 -15.50 5.60
CA SER A 67 3.23 -15.99 5.40
C SER A 67 2.26 -14.83 5.13
N ALA A 68 2.38 -13.73 5.88
CA ALA A 68 1.58 -12.53 5.67
C ALA A 68 1.92 -11.82 4.35
N ALA A 69 3.20 -11.68 4.01
CA ALA A 69 3.65 -11.09 2.75
C ALA A 69 3.11 -11.87 1.53
N LYS A 70 3.15 -13.20 1.58
CA LYS A 70 2.58 -14.08 0.54
C LYS A 70 1.07 -13.90 0.39
N ARG A 71 0.35 -13.71 1.51
CA ARG A 71 -1.08 -13.38 1.46
C ARG A 71 -1.31 -11.99 0.83
N LEU A 72 -0.55 -10.98 1.22
CA LEU A 72 -0.66 -9.63 0.66
C LEU A 72 -0.38 -9.58 -0.85
N GLN A 73 0.58 -10.39 -1.34
CA GLN A 73 0.85 -10.53 -2.77
C GLN A 73 -0.37 -10.99 -3.59
N ILE A 74 -1.32 -11.70 -2.98
CA ILE A 74 -2.57 -12.13 -3.63
C ILE A 74 -3.67 -11.12 -3.36
N VAL A 75 -3.83 -10.69 -2.10
CA VAL A 75 -4.93 -9.82 -1.66
C VAL A 75 -4.84 -8.43 -2.32
N VAL A 76 -3.64 -7.85 -2.46
CA VAL A 76 -3.48 -6.50 -3.03
C VAL A 76 -3.90 -6.47 -4.51
N PRO A 77 -3.41 -7.36 -5.41
CA PRO A 77 -3.89 -7.39 -6.80
C PRO A 77 -5.39 -7.66 -6.92
N VAL A 78 -5.94 -8.58 -6.12
CA VAL A 78 -7.37 -8.88 -6.14
C VAL A 78 -8.19 -7.65 -5.73
N ALA A 79 -7.78 -6.94 -4.67
CA ALA A 79 -8.44 -5.71 -4.25
C ALA A 79 -8.37 -4.62 -5.32
N LEU A 80 -7.21 -4.42 -5.96
CA LEU A 80 -7.05 -3.44 -7.04
C LEU A 80 -7.89 -3.79 -8.27
N LEU A 81 -7.98 -5.07 -8.63
CA LEU A 81 -8.85 -5.53 -9.72
C LEU A 81 -10.33 -5.30 -9.41
N LEU A 82 -10.76 -5.58 -8.18
CA LEU A 82 -12.14 -5.30 -7.75
C LEU A 82 -12.45 -3.80 -7.80
N VAL A 83 -11.53 -2.96 -7.33
CA VAL A 83 -11.66 -1.50 -7.41
C VAL A 83 -11.75 -1.04 -8.87
N LEU A 84 -10.91 -1.55 -9.75
CA LEU A 84 -10.96 -1.24 -11.18
C LEU A 84 -12.29 -1.69 -11.81
N ALA A 85 -12.79 -2.87 -11.46
CA ALA A 85 -14.08 -3.38 -11.94
C ALA A 85 -15.26 -2.50 -11.48
N LEU A 86 -15.25 -2.05 -10.22
CA LEU A 86 -16.25 -1.12 -9.69
C LEU A 86 -16.19 0.24 -10.40
N LEU A 87 -14.99 0.76 -10.65
CA LEU A 87 -14.81 2.01 -11.41
C LEU A 87 -15.33 1.89 -12.84
N PHE A 88 -15.04 0.76 -13.51
CA PHE A 88 -15.56 0.47 -14.84
C PHE A 88 -17.09 0.40 -14.85
N MET A 89 -17.69 -0.29 -13.89
CA MET A 89 -19.15 -0.38 -13.76
C MET A 89 -19.79 0.99 -13.49
N MET A 90 -19.16 1.83 -12.68
CA MET A 90 -19.71 3.13 -12.32
C MET A 90 -19.66 4.14 -13.47
N PHE A 91 -18.53 4.24 -14.18
CA PHE A 91 -18.40 5.18 -15.28
C PHE A 91 -18.89 4.63 -16.62
N ASN A 92 -19.06 3.31 -16.75
CA ASN A 92 -19.33 2.63 -18.02
C ASN A 92 -18.32 3.05 -19.14
N ASN A 93 -17.12 3.48 -18.73
CA ASN A 93 -16.08 4.01 -19.58
C ASN A 93 -14.72 3.67 -18.96
N LEU A 94 -13.87 3.00 -19.73
CA LEU A 94 -12.54 2.58 -19.27
C LEU A 94 -11.59 3.78 -19.10
N LYS A 95 -11.75 4.85 -19.89
CA LYS A 95 -10.87 6.04 -19.82
C LYS A 95 -10.99 6.72 -18.45
N ASP A 96 -12.22 7.00 -18.01
CA ASP A 96 -12.51 7.62 -16.71
C ASP A 96 -12.09 6.73 -15.54
N GLY A 97 -12.35 5.43 -15.64
CA GLY A 97 -11.91 4.47 -14.63
C GLY A 97 -10.38 4.43 -14.48
N LEU A 98 -9.64 4.41 -15.59
CA LEU A 98 -8.18 4.43 -15.58
C LEU A 98 -7.61 5.75 -15.05
N LEU A 99 -8.25 6.89 -15.38
CA LEU A 99 -7.89 8.20 -14.84
C LEU A 99 -7.96 8.21 -13.31
N VAL A 100 -9.05 7.73 -12.73
CA VAL A 100 -9.17 7.59 -11.27
C VAL A 100 -8.17 6.59 -10.71
N PHE A 101 -7.92 5.49 -11.43
CA PHE A 101 -6.95 4.47 -11.03
C PHE A 101 -5.52 5.00 -10.94
N THR A 102 -5.15 6.01 -11.74
CA THR A 102 -3.84 6.68 -11.61
C THR A 102 -3.61 7.26 -10.21
N GLY A 103 -4.68 7.61 -9.48
CA GLY A 103 -4.60 8.10 -8.11
C GLY A 103 -3.95 7.12 -7.13
N ILE A 104 -4.03 5.82 -7.38
CA ILE A 104 -3.49 4.79 -6.49
C ILE A 104 -1.96 4.84 -6.45
N PRO A 105 -1.21 4.68 -7.57
CA PRO A 105 0.25 4.80 -7.56
C PRO A 105 0.77 6.06 -6.87
N PHE A 106 0.14 7.21 -7.11
CA PHE A 106 0.55 8.49 -6.49
C PHE A 106 0.23 8.59 -4.99
N ALA A 107 -0.84 7.94 -4.53
CA ALA A 107 -1.09 7.80 -3.10
C ALA A 107 -0.01 6.92 -2.47
N LEU A 108 0.29 5.77 -3.09
CA LEU A 108 1.32 4.84 -2.62
C LEU A 108 2.70 5.50 -2.53
N THR A 109 3.11 6.29 -3.53
CA THR A 109 4.40 7.01 -3.48
C THR A 109 4.48 7.98 -2.30
N GLY A 110 3.41 8.72 -2.02
CA GLY A 110 3.35 9.61 -0.84
C GLY A 110 3.46 8.85 0.48
N GLY A 111 2.79 7.70 0.59
CA GLY A 111 2.86 6.84 1.78
C GLY A 111 4.24 6.21 1.98
N VAL A 112 4.88 5.73 0.91
CA VAL A 112 6.25 5.20 0.94
C VAL A 112 7.24 6.29 1.32
N MET A 113 7.12 7.48 0.73
CA MET A 113 7.97 8.62 1.06
C MET A 113 7.84 9.02 2.54
N ALA A 114 6.62 8.99 3.09
CA ALA A 114 6.40 9.31 4.51
C ALA A 114 6.98 8.27 5.47
N LEU A 115 6.95 6.97 5.12
CA LEU A 115 7.63 5.94 5.90
C LEU A 115 9.14 6.13 5.87
N TRP A 116 9.69 6.39 4.67
CA TRP A 116 11.12 6.60 4.47
C TRP A 116 11.63 7.83 5.24
N LEU A 117 10.91 8.96 5.17
CA LEU A 117 11.24 10.18 5.92
C LEU A 117 11.20 10.00 7.46
N ARG A 118 10.55 8.95 7.95
CA ARG A 118 10.41 8.66 9.38
C ARG A 118 11.24 7.44 9.82
N ASP A 119 12.05 6.88 8.91
CA ASP A 119 12.83 5.65 9.15
C ASP A 119 11.98 4.49 9.68
N ILE A 120 10.73 4.38 9.22
CA ILE A 120 9.82 3.29 9.61
C ILE A 120 9.90 2.19 8.55
N PRO A 121 10.24 0.94 8.92
CA PRO A 121 10.31 -0.16 7.97
C PRO A 121 8.93 -0.52 7.42
N LEU A 122 8.90 -1.09 6.22
CA LEU A 122 7.67 -1.57 5.60
C LEU A 122 7.18 -2.80 6.35
N SER A 123 6.10 -2.64 7.13
CA SER A 123 5.48 -3.69 7.92
C SER A 123 4.13 -4.12 7.36
N ILE A 124 3.57 -5.21 7.88
CA ILE A 124 2.21 -5.67 7.52
C ILE A 124 1.18 -4.58 7.83
N SER A 125 1.33 -3.87 8.96
CA SER A 125 0.45 -2.76 9.35
C SER A 125 0.52 -1.59 8.38
N ALA A 126 1.71 -1.27 7.86
CA ALA A 126 1.86 -0.32 6.76
C ALA A 126 1.16 -0.80 5.47
N GLY A 127 1.28 -2.10 5.16
CA GLY A 127 0.57 -2.73 4.04
C GLY A 127 -0.95 -2.56 4.10
N VAL A 128 -1.55 -2.78 5.26
CA VAL A 128 -2.99 -2.51 5.49
C VAL A 128 -3.30 -1.02 5.30
N GLY A 129 -2.42 -0.14 5.77
CA GLY A 129 -2.51 1.31 5.54
C GLY A 129 -2.53 1.67 4.05
N PHE A 130 -1.69 1.05 3.21
CA PHE A 130 -1.67 1.27 1.76
C PHE A 130 -2.96 0.80 1.07
N ILE A 131 -3.56 -0.31 1.51
CA ILE A 131 -4.84 -0.78 0.99
C ILE A 131 -5.95 0.23 1.33
N ALA A 132 -6.02 0.67 2.59
CA ALA A 132 -7.00 1.65 3.03
C ALA A 132 -6.84 2.99 2.29
N LEU A 133 -5.60 3.46 2.17
CA LEU A 133 -5.23 4.67 1.43
C LEU A 133 -5.64 4.60 -0.05
N SER A 134 -5.47 3.45 -0.70
CA SER A 134 -5.87 3.26 -2.10
C SER A 134 -7.37 3.48 -2.28
N GLY A 135 -8.19 3.00 -1.34
CA GLY A 135 -9.64 3.25 -1.34
C GLY A 135 -9.99 4.74 -1.19
N VAL A 136 -9.32 5.45 -0.27
CA VAL A 136 -9.53 6.90 -0.08
C VAL A 136 -9.12 7.69 -1.32
N ALA A 137 -7.98 7.36 -1.92
CA ALA A 137 -7.49 8.01 -3.14
C ALA A 137 -8.46 7.83 -4.31
N VAL A 138 -8.98 6.61 -4.47
CA VAL A 138 -9.99 6.31 -5.49
C VAL A 138 -11.28 7.06 -5.25
N LEU A 139 -11.77 7.10 -4.01
CA LEU A 139 -12.99 7.85 -3.68
C LEU A 139 -12.84 9.34 -4.04
N ASN A 140 -11.72 9.96 -3.67
CA ASN A 140 -11.48 11.37 -3.98
C ASN A 140 -11.44 11.63 -5.50
N GLY A 141 -10.73 10.79 -6.26
CA GLY A 141 -10.68 10.89 -7.72
C GLY A 141 -12.03 10.62 -8.38
N LEU A 142 -12.76 9.61 -7.90
CA LEU A 142 -14.08 9.23 -8.37
C LEU A 142 -15.06 10.39 -8.27
N VAL A 143 -15.17 11.04 -7.11
CA VAL A 143 -16.14 12.13 -6.95
C VAL A 143 -15.73 13.38 -7.75
N MET A 144 -14.44 13.62 -7.97
CA MET A 144 -13.99 14.69 -8.87
C MET A 144 -14.45 14.44 -10.32
N ILE A 145 -14.15 13.26 -10.86
CA ILE A 145 -14.48 12.91 -12.25
C ILE A 145 -16.00 12.83 -12.45
N ALA A 146 -16.74 12.26 -11.49
CA ALA A 146 -18.19 12.21 -11.55
C ALA A 146 -18.83 13.60 -11.63
N PHE A 147 -18.28 14.58 -10.89
CA PHE A 147 -18.78 15.96 -10.91
C PHE A 147 -18.41 16.70 -12.21
N ILE A 148 -17.19 16.51 -12.73
CA ILE A 148 -16.82 17.07 -14.05
C ILE A 148 -17.74 16.48 -15.13
N ARG A 149 -18.01 15.18 -15.05
CA ARG A 149 -18.90 14.51 -16.00
C ARG A 149 -20.34 15.01 -15.90
N SER A 150 -20.90 15.23 -14.71
CA SER A 150 -22.26 15.77 -14.58
C SER A 150 -22.35 17.16 -15.23
N LEU A 151 -21.35 18.02 -15.06
CA LEU A 151 -21.29 19.31 -15.74
C LEU A 151 -21.21 19.18 -17.26
N ARG A 152 -20.51 18.16 -17.78
CA ARG A 152 -20.51 17.85 -19.22
C ARG A 152 -21.87 17.36 -19.72
N GLU A 153 -22.57 16.56 -18.94
CA GLU A 153 -23.93 16.08 -19.25
C GLU A 153 -24.96 17.23 -19.24
N GLU A 154 -24.71 18.28 -18.46
CA GLU A 154 -25.46 19.55 -18.49
C GLU A 154 -25.11 20.45 -19.70
N GLY A 155 -24.19 20.02 -20.57
CA GLY A 155 -23.84 20.71 -21.81
C GLY A 155 -22.74 21.77 -21.68
N ARG A 156 -22.01 21.82 -20.56
CA ARG A 156 -20.83 22.69 -20.42
C ARG A 156 -19.69 22.22 -21.34
N SER A 157 -18.87 23.16 -21.81
CA SER A 157 -17.61 22.84 -22.51
C SER A 157 -16.67 22.07 -21.58
N LEU A 158 -15.75 21.26 -22.12
CA LEU A 158 -14.79 20.51 -21.31
C LEU A 158 -13.97 21.44 -20.40
N HIS A 159 -13.53 22.58 -20.94
CA HIS A 159 -12.72 23.52 -20.16
C HIS A 159 -13.51 24.13 -19.00
N ASP A 160 -14.76 24.53 -19.25
CA ASP A 160 -15.62 25.10 -18.20
C ASP A 160 -15.96 24.05 -17.13
N ALA A 161 -16.32 22.83 -17.56
CA ALA A 161 -16.66 21.72 -16.66
C ALA A 161 -15.48 21.34 -15.75
N ILE A 162 -14.26 21.30 -16.29
CA ILE A 162 -13.05 21.01 -15.52
C ILE A 162 -12.76 22.13 -14.52
N THR A 163 -12.86 23.39 -14.95
CA THR A 163 -12.52 24.55 -14.12
C THR A 163 -13.52 24.71 -12.97
N GLU A 164 -14.81 24.67 -13.28
CA GLU A 164 -15.88 24.74 -12.30
C GLU A 164 -15.88 23.52 -11.38
N GLY A 165 -15.61 22.33 -11.92
CA GLY A 165 -15.45 21.11 -11.15
C GLY A 165 -14.30 21.20 -10.15
N ALA A 166 -13.11 21.60 -10.59
CA ALA A 166 -11.95 21.75 -9.72
C ALA A 166 -12.19 22.80 -8.61
N LEU A 167 -12.75 23.96 -8.95
CA LEU A 167 -13.03 25.04 -7.99
C LEU A 167 -14.09 24.64 -6.96
N THR A 168 -15.16 23.99 -7.39
CA THR A 168 -16.26 23.58 -6.51
C THR A 168 -15.82 22.45 -5.57
N ARG A 169 -14.97 21.54 -6.07
CA ARG A 169 -14.50 20.37 -5.31
C ARG A 169 -13.28 20.66 -4.43
N LEU A 170 -12.61 21.80 -4.62
CA LEU A 170 -11.44 22.21 -3.83
C LEU A 170 -11.70 22.17 -2.32
N ARG A 171 -12.76 22.86 -1.84
CA ARG A 171 -13.07 22.92 -0.41
C ARG A 171 -13.45 21.56 0.17
N PRO A 172 -14.40 20.79 -0.41
CA PRO A 172 -14.74 19.46 0.10
C PRO A 172 -13.56 18.49 0.17
N VAL A 173 -12.72 18.44 -0.87
CA VAL A 173 -11.57 17.52 -0.93
C VAL A 173 -10.51 17.90 0.11
N LEU A 174 -10.23 19.20 0.28
CA LEU A 174 -9.31 19.64 1.33
C LEU A 174 -9.86 19.35 2.73
N MET A 175 -11.17 19.52 2.96
CA MET A 175 -11.79 19.21 4.24
C MET A 175 -11.62 17.73 4.60
N THR A 176 -11.91 16.80 3.68
CA THR A 176 -11.76 15.36 3.95
C THR A 176 -10.29 14.98 4.16
N ALA A 177 -9.39 15.54 3.37
CA ALA A 177 -7.95 15.31 3.50
C ALA A 177 -7.41 15.80 4.85
N LEU A 178 -7.82 17.00 5.29
CA LEU A 178 -7.40 17.58 6.56
C LEU A 178 -7.97 16.81 7.75
N VAL A 179 -9.27 16.51 7.75
CA VAL A 179 -9.92 15.75 8.84
C VAL A 179 -9.25 14.40 9.02
N ALA A 180 -9.03 13.67 7.93
CA ALA A 180 -8.34 12.39 7.98
C ALA A 180 -6.89 12.56 8.48
N SER A 181 -6.11 13.45 7.86
CA SER A 181 -4.70 13.64 8.22
C SER A 181 -4.53 14.03 9.68
N LEU A 182 -5.30 15.02 10.16
CA LEU A 182 -5.27 15.47 11.56
C LEU A 182 -5.74 14.37 12.52
N GLY A 183 -6.76 13.59 12.15
CA GLY A 183 -7.25 12.46 12.94
C GLY A 183 -6.21 11.35 13.13
N PHE A 184 -5.30 11.17 12.17
CA PHE A 184 -4.23 10.19 12.25
C PHE A 184 -2.97 10.71 12.97
N ILE A 185 -2.84 12.01 13.27
CA ILE A 185 -1.66 12.57 13.96
C ILE A 185 -1.39 11.91 15.32
N PRO A 186 -2.37 11.75 16.23
CA PRO A 186 -2.12 11.14 17.54
C PRO A 186 -1.61 9.70 17.40
N MET A 187 -2.19 8.95 16.47
CA MET A 187 -1.81 7.57 16.14
C MET A 187 -0.39 7.51 15.56
N ALA A 188 -0.02 8.48 14.73
CA ALA A 188 1.30 8.60 14.13
C ALA A 188 2.40 8.94 15.16
N LEU A 189 2.07 9.59 16.27
CA LEU A 189 3.02 10.01 17.32
C LEU A 189 3.00 9.13 18.57
N ALA A 190 2.02 8.23 18.72
CA ALA A 190 1.83 7.39 19.89
C ALA A 190 3.11 6.65 20.31
N THR A 191 3.47 6.63 21.60
CA THR A 191 4.66 5.94 22.15
C THR A 191 4.34 4.78 23.08
N GLY A 192 3.07 4.60 23.44
CA GLY A 192 2.62 3.54 24.34
C GLY A 192 2.45 2.19 23.65
N THR A 193 1.86 1.25 24.39
CA THR A 193 1.55 -0.11 23.91
C THR A 193 0.73 -0.08 22.61
N GLY A 194 1.13 -0.87 21.61
CA GLY A 194 0.45 -0.93 20.31
C GLY A 194 0.93 0.13 19.31
N ALA A 195 1.82 1.04 19.71
CA ALA A 195 2.41 2.04 18.81
C ALA A 195 3.15 1.40 17.62
N GLU A 196 3.72 0.21 17.80
CA GLU A 196 4.39 -0.57 16.77
C GLU A 196 3.49 -0.95 15.59
N VAL A 197 2.18 -1.10 15.83
CA VAL A 197 1.18 -1.38 14.79
C VAL A 197 0.57 -0.07 14.26
N GLN A 198 0.37 0.90 15.16
CA GLN A 198 -0.36 2.13 14.86
C GLN A 198 0.45 3.15 14.04
N ARG A 199 1.72 3.37 14.39
CA ARG A 199 2.56 4.39 13.73
C ARG A 199 2.75 4.14 12.23
N PRO A 200 3.07 2.91 11.76
CA PRO A 200 3.30 2.69 10.33
C PRO A 200 2.01 2.89 9.54
N LEU A 201 0.87 2.40 10.05
CA LEU A 201 -0.44 2.55 9.42
C LEU A 201 -0.81 4.04 9.27
N ALA A 202 -0.74 4.81 10.35
CA ALA A 202 -1.08 6.23 10.33
C ALA A 202 -0.15 7.04 9.43
N THR A 203 1.16 6.75 9.46
CA THR A 203 2.16 7.45 8.64
C THR A 203 1.88 7.31 7.14
N VAL A 204 1.59 6.08 6.69
CA VAL A 204 1.25 5.80 5.30
C VAL A 204 0.02 6.58 4.87
N VAL A 205 -1.04 6.55 5.69
CA VAL A 205 -2.30 7.20 5.37
C VAL A 205 -2.12 8.72 5.28
N ILE A 206 -1.42 9.35 6.23
CA ILE A 206 -1.17 10.80 6.19
C ILE A 206 -0.37 11.19 4.94
N GLY A 207 0.79 10.56 4.71
CA GLY A 207 1.65 10.88 3.58
C GLY A 207 0.96 10.66 2.24
N GLY A 208 0.21 9.55 2.14
CA GLY A 208 -0.54 9.22 0.94
C GLY A 208 -1.72 10.14 0.67
N ILE A 209 -2.45 10.57 1.70
CA ILE A 209 -3.56 11.52 1.55
C ILE A 209 -3.03 12.87 1.07
N LEU A 210 -1.93 13.36 1.62
CA LEU A 210 -1.32 14.63 1.18
C LEU A 210 -0.91 14.57 -0.30
N SER A 211 -0.22 13.50 -0.71
CA SER A 211 0.18 13.29 -2.10
C SER A 211 -1.02 13.13 -3.04
N SER A 212 -1.99 12.27 -2.68
CA SER A 212 -3.18 12.01 -3.52
C SER A 212 -4.13 13.20 -3.61
N THR A 213 -4.18 14.04 -2.59
CA THR A 213 -4.98 15.28 -2.61
C THR A 213 -4.38 16.29 -3.57
N ALA A 214 -3.05 16.49 -3.51
CA ALA A 214 -2.35 17.34 -4.48
C ALA A 214 -2.57 16.83 -5.91
N LEU A 215 -2.48 15.51 -6.12
CA LEU A 215 -2.77 14.90 -7.42
C LEU A 215 -4.22 15.14 -7.87
N THR A 216 -5.19 14.84 -7.01
CA THR A 216 -6.63 14.94 -7.34
C THR A 216 -7.03 16.37 -7.71
N LEU A 217 -6.43 17.38 -7.08
CA LEU A 217 -6.78 18.78 -7.32
C LEU A 217 -5.99 19.42 -8.48
N LEU A 218 -4.75 19.01 -8.71
CA LEU A 218 -3.88 19.64 -9.71
C LEU A 218 -3.72 18.80 -10.97
N VAL A 219 -3.44 17.50 -10.81
CA VAL A 219 -3.04 16.63 -11.90
C VAL A 219 -4.23 15.94 -12.54
N LEU A 220 -5.20 15.48 -11.75
CA LEU A 220 -6.37 14.78 -12.26
C LEU A 220 -7.23 15.64 -13.23
N PRO A 221 -7.49 16.94 -12.97
CA PRO A 221 -8.18 17.81 -13.93
C PRO A 221 -7.42 17.95 -15.26
N ALA A 222 -6.09 18.07 -15.20
CA ALA A 222 -5.24 18.15 -16.38
C ALA A 222 -5.19 16.83 -17.16
N LEU A 223 -5.13 15.69 -16.47
CA LEU A 223 -5.21 14.37 -17.09
C LEU A 223 -6.56 14.14 -17.75
N TYR A 224 -7.65 14.59 -17.12
CA TYR A 224 -9.00 14.51 -17.70
C TYR A 224 -9.11 15.36 -18.97
N GLN A 225 -8.56 16.58 -18.95
CA GLN A 225 -8.49 17.45 -20.14
C GLN A 225 -7.74 16.74 -21.27
N TRP A 226 -6.55 16.22 -20.99
CA TRP A 226 -5.72 15.54 -21.98
C TRP A 226 -6.41 14.31 -22.59
N ALA A 227 -7.10 13.52 -21.76
CA ALA A 227 -7.80 12.32 -22.20
C ALA A 227 -9.02 12.60 -23.09
N HIS A 228 -9.73 13.72 -22.87
CA HIS A 228 -10.97 14.06 -23.59
C HIS A 228 -10.79 15.14 -24.68
N ARG A 229 -9.62 15.77 -24.77
CA ARG A 229 -9.34 16.82 -25.78
C ARG A 229 -9.57 16.35 -27.23
N ARG A 230 -9.18 15.11 -27.55
CA ARG A 230 -9.38 14.54 -28.91
C ARG A 230 -10.86 14.39 -29.28
N GLU A 231 -11.72 14.11 -28.32
CA GLU A 231 -13.17 13.97 -28.59
C GLU A 231 -13.83 15.33 -28.83
N GLU A 232 -13.37 16.40 -28.16
CA GLU A 232 -13.81 17.75 -28.48
C GLU A 232 -13.34 18.22 -29.86
N ASP A 233 -12.06 17.99 -30.20
CA ASP A 233 -11.50 18.39 -31.50
C ASP A 233 -12.25 17.71 -32.67
N GLU A 234 -12.68 16.44 -32.51
CA GLU A 234 -13.49 15.71 -33.50
C GLU A 234 -14.92 16.27 -33.63
N VAL A 235 -15.57 16.60 -32.50
CA VAL A 235 -16.93 17.17 -32.51
C VAL A 235 -16.94 18.58 -33.11
N GLU A 236 -15.93 19.39 -32.81
CA GLU A 236 -15.74 20.73 -33.37
C GLU A 236 -15.50 20.65 -34.90
N ALA A 237 -14.64 19.72 -35.35
CA ALA A 237 -14.36 19.50 -36.76
C ALA A 237 -15.60 19.04 -37.54
N LEU A 238 -16.43 18.17 -36.97
CA LEU A 238 -17.71 17.76 -37.57
C LEU A 238 -18.66 18.97 -37.70
N LYS A 239 -18.81 19.80 -36.66
CA LYS A 239 -19.65 21.00 -36.71
C LYS A 239 -19.17 22.02 -37.77
N GLN A 240 -17.86 22.10 -38.02
CA GLN A 240 -17.29 22.98 -39.04
C GLN A 240 -17.43 22.42 -40.47
N GLY A 241 -17.42 21.10 -40.65
CA GLY A 241 -17.64 20.45 -41.95
C GLY A 241 -19.10 20.45 -42.44
N PHE A 242 -20.06 20.78 -41.57
CA PHE A 242 -21.48 20.95 -41.91
C PHE A 242 -21.91 22.42 -42.11
N LYS A 243 -20.97 23.37 -42.05
CA LYS A 243 -21.18 24.77 -42.46
C LYS A 243 -20.72 24.98 -43.90
#